data_AF-A0A645DGJ3-F1
#
_entry.id   AF-A0A645DGJ3-F1
#
_cell.length_a   1.000
_cell.length_b   1.000
_cell.length_c   1.000
_cell.angle_alpha   90.00
_cell.angle_beta   90.00
_cell.angle_gamma   90.00
#
_symmetry.space_group_name_H-M   'P 1'
#
loop_
_entity.id
_entity.type
_entity.pdbx_description
1 polymer ?
#
loop_
_entity_poly.entity_id
_entity_poly.type
_entity_poly.pdbx_seq_one_letter_code
_entity_poly.pdbx_strand_id
1 'polypeptide(L)'
;MPILAAFEKISQYRNVWNRSEDMEIGLYRITIPDIDYRAFREALVNAYCHRDYSMLGRVRVSLNDEGLAISNPGGFIEGINIHNLLDAEPHGRNPVLADALKRALQQILE
;
A
#
# COMPACT_ATOMS: atom_id res chain seq x y z
N MET A 1 -5.23 10.80 -13.57
CA MET A 1 -4.82 9.41 -13.85
C MET A 1 -5.79 8.49 -13.12
N PRO A 2 -6.38 7.49 -13.77
CA PRO A 2 -7.21 6.48 -13.11
C PRO A 2 -6.45 5.75 -11.99
N ILE A 3 -7.14 5.30 -10.94
CA ILE A 3 -6.50 4.64 -9.77
C ILE A 3 -5.70 3.40 -10.19
N LEU A 4 -6.24 2.57 -11.09
CA LEU A 4 -5.55 1.37 -11.57
C LEU A 4 -4.23 1.72 -12.27
N ALA A 5 -4.25 2.65 -13.22
CA ALA A 5 -3.05 3.12 -13.89
C ALA A 5 -2.04 3.76 -12.92
N ALA A 6 -2.53 4.45 -11.89
CA ALA A 6 -1.67 4.99 -10.84
C ALA A 6 -0.99 3.88 -10.03
N PHE A 7 -1.76 2.85 -9.66
CA PHE A 7 -1.29 1.69 -8.92
C PHE A 7 -0.19 0.94 -9.71
N GLU A 8 -0.43 0.66 -10.99
CA GLU A 8 0.54 0.02 -11.88
C GLU A 8 1.82 0.84 -12.00
N LYS A 9 1.70 2.15 -12.24
CA LYS A 9 2.85 3.05 -12.39
C LYS A 9 3.69 3.13 -11.11
N ILE A 10 3.06 3.24 -9.94
CA ILE A 10 3.79 3.26 -8.66
C ILE A 10 4.45 1.90 -8.40
N SER A 11 3.79 0.79 -8.72
CA SER A 11 4.36 -0.55 -8.60
C SER A 11 5.61 -0.73 -9.48
N GLN A 12 5.60 -0.19 -10.70
CA GLN A 12 6.77 -0.17 -11.58
C GLN A 12 7.92 0.64 -10.99
N TYR A 13 7.65 1.83 -10.43
CA TYR A 13 8.69 2.60 -9.74
C TYR A 13 9.28 1.83 -8.56
N ARG A 14 8.44 1.16 -7.75
CA ARG A 14 8.93 0.32 -6.65
C ARG A 14 9.91 -0.73 -7.17
N ASN A 15 9.61 -1.43 -8.26
CA ASN A 15 10.50 -2.46 -8.80
C ASN A 15 11.89 -1.92 -9.20
N VAL A 16 11.98 -0.65 -9.58
CA VAL A 16 13.25 -0.01 -9.97
C VAL A 16 14.05 0.45 -8.75
N TRP A 17 13.38 0.98 -7.72
CA TRP A 17 14.02 1.63 -6.58
C TRP A 17 14.16 0.75 -5.34
N ASN A 18 13.40 -0.35 -5.27
CA ASN A 18 13.47 -1.30 -4.17
C ASN A 18 14.76 -2.12 -4.29
N ARG A 19 15.67 -1.93 -3.34
CA ARG A 19 16.90 -2.70 -3.30
C ARG A 19 16.58 -4.14 -2.86
N SER A 20 17.56 -5.00 -3.08
CA SER A 20 17.51 -6.37 -2.65
C SER A 20 18.90 -6.83 -2.26
N GLU A 21 18.96 -7.60 -1.19
CA GLU A 21 20.19 -8.20 -0.68
C GLU A 21 20.17 -9.70 -0.94
N ASP A 22 21.34 -10.24 -1.28
CA ASP A 22 21.50 -11.68 -1.41
C ASP A 22 21.93 -12.26 -0.08
N MET A 23 21.17 -13.23 0.40
CA MET A 23 21.44 -13.96 1.64
C MET A 23 21.80 -15.41 1.32
N GLU A 24 22.88 -15.90 1.93
CA GLU A 24 23.27 -17.30 1.85
C GLU A 24 22.73 -18.10 3.04
N ILE A 25 21.98 -19.15 2.75
CA ILE A 25 21.51 -20.13 3.73
C ILE A 25 22.04 -21.51 3.31
N GLY A 26 23.14 -21.94 3.93
CA GLY A 26 23.79 -23.21 3.61
C GLY A 26 24.33 -23.22 2.17
N LEU A 27 23.69 -24.02 1.30
CA LEU A 27 24.05 -24.13 -0.13
C LEU A 27 23.16 -23.28 -1.04
N TYR A 28 22.24 -22.50 -0.48
CA TYR A 28 21.28 -21.69 -1.22
C TYR A 28 21.62 -20.21 -1.13
N ARG A 29 21.49 -19.50 -2.26
CA ARG A 29 21.49 -18.04 -2.32
C ARG A 29 20.07 -17.56 -2.62
N ILE A 30 19.54 -16.70 -1.77
CA ILE A 30 18.19 -16.15 -1.89
C ILE A 30 18.28 -14.63 -1.94
N THR A 31 17.67 -14.04 -2.97
CA THR A 31 17.53 -12.58 -3.08
C THR A 31 16.31 -12.12 -2.28
N ILE A 32 16.53 -11.28 -1.27
CA ILE A 32 15.50 -10.74 -0.39
C ILE A 32 15.34 -9.25 -0.71
N PRO A 33 14.14 -8.80 -1.14
CA PRO A 33 13.88 -7.37 -1.35
C PRO A 33 13.73 -6.64 -0.01
N ASP A 34 14.20 -5.39 0.06
CA ASP A 34 14.03 -4.54 1.26
C ASP A 34 12.56 -4.36 1.62
N ILE A 35 11.72 -4.15 0.60
CA ILE A 35 10.27 -4.03 0.73
C ILE A 35 9.59 -5.25 0.10
N ASP A 36 8.91 -6.02 0.94
CA ASP A 36 8.02 -7.10 0.49
C ASP A 36 6.90 -6.57 -0.41
N TYR A 37 6.63 -7.29 -1.50
CA TYR A 37 5.64 -6.85 -2.47
C TYR A 37 4.22 -6.85 -1.91
N ARG A 38 3.87 -7.83 -1.07
CA ARG A 38 2.53 -7.94 -0.49
C ARG A 38 2.29 -6.81 0.49
N ALA A 39 3.28 -6.49 1.33
CA ALA A 39 3.24 -5.36 2.25
C ALA A 39 3.07 -4.03 1.49
N PHE A 40 3.86 -3.81 0.43
CA PHE A 40 3.73 -2.61 -0.42
C PHE A 40 2.34 -2.50 -1.06
N ARG A 41 1.84 -3.59 -1.65
CA ARG A 41 0.52 -3.63 -2.29
C ARG A 41 -0.57 -3.29 -1.29
N GLU A 42 -0.57 -3.91 -0.13
CA GLU A 42 -1.57 -3.71 0.91
C GLU A 42 -1.56 -2.27 1.43
N ALA A 43 -0.37 -1.72 1.71
CA ALA A 43 -0.24 -0.33 2.14
C ALA A 43 -0.73 0.66 1.07
N LEU A 44 -0.46 0.39 -0.21
CA LEU A 44 -0.93 1.24 -1.31
C LEU A 44 -2.44 1.15 -1.52
N VAL A 45 -3.02 -0.06 -1.44
CA VAL A 45 -4.48 -0.29 -1.47
C VAL A 45 -5.15 0.46 -0.32
N ASN A 46 -4.62 0.35 0.90
CA ASN A 46 -5.15 1.03 2.07
C ASN A 46 -5.11 2.56 1.90
N ALA A 47 -4.03 3.11 1.35
CA ALA A 47 -3.92 4.54 1.10
C ALA A 47 -4.98 5.04 0.09
N TYR A 48 -5.29 4.27 -0.96
CA TYR A 48 -6.35 4.63 -1.91
C TYR A 48 -7.76 4.37 -1.38
N CYS A 49 -7.96 3.28 -0.63
CA CYS A 49 -9.25 2.89 -0.06
C CYS A 49 -9.70 3.88 1.03
N HIS A 50 -8.78 4.25 1.91
CA HIS A 50 -9.05 5.13 3.04
C HIS A 50 -8.75 6.60 2.75
N ARG A 51 -8.37 6.97 1.52
CA ARG A 51 -8.25 8.40 1.15
C ARG A 51 -9.57 9.12 1.39
N ASP A 52 -9.51 10.31 2.00
CA ASP A 52 -10.63 11.23 1.97
C ASP A 52 -10.72 11.90 0.59
N TYR A 53 -11.69 11.46 -0.21
CA TYR A 53 -11.91 11.98 -1.57
C TYR A 53 -12.62 13.33 -1.59
N SER A 54 -13.14 13.81 -0.46
CA SER A 54 -13.69 15.17 -0.35
C SER A 54 -12.59 16.23 -0.23
N MET A 55 -11.38 15.82 0.19
CA MET A 55 -10.23 16.69 0.37
C MET A 55 -9.35 16.75 -0.89
N LEU A 56 -8.84 17.95 -1.19
CA LEU A 56 -7.75 18.11 -2.14
C LEU A 56 -6.47 17.44 -1.59
N GLY A 57 -5.64 16.92 -2.50
CA GLY A 57 -4.40 16.22 -2.16
C GLY A 57 -4.31 14.85 -2.85
N ARG A 58 -3.16 14.19 -2.73
CA ARG A 58 -2.87 12.93 -3.42
C ARG A 58 -2.31 11.90 -2.45
N VAL A 59 -2.47 10.62 -2.80
CA VAL A 59 -1.65 9.57 -2.20
C VAL A 59 -0.18 9.88 -2.53
N ARG A 60 0.67 9.98 -1.52
CA ARG A 60 2.10 10.22 -1.64
C ARG A 60 2.84 8.95 -1.23
N VAL A 61 3.70 8.50 -2.12
CA VAL A 61 4.63 7.38 -1.90
C VAL A 61 6.03 7.95 -1.94
N SER A 62 6.80 7.72 -0.88
CA SER A 62 8.20 8.13 -0.75
C SER A 62 9.02 6.88 -0.44
N LEU A 63 10.05 6.63 -1.23
CA LEU A 63 11.03 5.58 -0.97
C LEU A 63 12.39 6.25 -0.96
N ASN A 64 13.07 6.20 0.18
CA ASN A 64 14.39 6.77 0.40
C ASN A 64 15.21 5.83 1.31
N ASP A 65 16.39 6.28 1.74
CA ASP A 65 17.26 5.48 2.61
C ASP A 65 16.68 5.23 4.02
N GLU A 66 15.65 5.97 4.43
CA GLU A 66 14.90 5.73 5.69
C GLU A 66 13.79 4.68 5.50
N GLY A 67 13.48 4.31 4.26
CA GLY A 67 12.50 3.28 3.90
C GLY A 67 11.31 3.80 3.08
N LEU A 68 10.21 3.05 3.15
CA LEU A 68 8.97 3.34 2.43
C LEU A 68 7.96 4.06 3.33
N ALA A 69 7.53 5.25 2.91
CA ALA A 69 6.42 5.98 3.51
C ALA A 69 5.27 6.15 2.50
N ILE A 70 4.07 5.72 2.88
CA ILE A 70 2.83 5.91 2.11
C ILE A 70 1.86 6.73 2.96
N SER A 71 1.32 7.80 2.39
CA SER A 71 0.35 8.69 3.06
C SER A 71 -0.76 9.11 2.12
N ASN A 72 -1.93 9.38 2.67
CA ASN A 72 -3.10 9.87 1.95
C ASN A 72 -3.76 11.03 2.71
N PRO A 73 -4.50 11.92 2.01
CA PRO A 73 -5.33 12.94 2.67
C PRO A 73 -6.39 12.31 3.58
N GLY A 74 -6.71 13.02 4.66
CA GLY A 74 -7.60 12.59 5.72
C GLY A 74 -6.85 12.11 6.97
N GLY A 75 -7.60 11.62 7.95
CA GLY A 75 -7.06 11.02 9.17
C GLY A 75 -7.69 9.66 9.45
N PHE A 76 -7.76 9.28 10.72
CA PHE A 76 -8.67 8.21 11.12
C PHE A 76 -10.12 8.66 11.01
N ILE A 77 -11.03 7.71 10.78
CA ILE A 77 -12.47 7.94 10.89
C ILE A 77 -12.88 7.96 12.36
N GLU A 78 -14.09 8.43 12.65
CA GLU A 78 -14.62 8.46 14.03
C GLU A 78 -14.55 7.07 14.67
N GLY A 79 -14.11 7.03 15.93
CA GLY A 79 -13.94 5.78 16.67
C GLY A 79 -12.63 5.02 16.39
N ILE A 80 -11.83 5.43 15.40
CA ILE A 80 -10.55 4.80 15.08
C ILE A 80 -9.36 5.67 15.53
N ASN A 81 -8.35 5.03 16.11
CA ASN A 81 -7.08 5.63 16.48
C ASN A 81 -5.95 4.59 16.37
N ILE A 82 -4.71 5.02 16.63
CA ILE A 82 -3.53 4.15 16.50
C ILE A 82 -3.56 2.91 17.43
N HIS A 83 -4.29 2.97 18.55
CA HIS A 83 -4.35 1.89 19.53
C HIS A 83 -5.40 0.83 19.20
N ASN A 84 -6.36 1.12 18.31
CA ASN A 84 -7.40 0.15 17.92
C ASN A 84 -7.45 -0.15 16.41
N LEU A 85 -6.54 0.44 15.61
CA LEU A 85 -6.54 0.33 14.15
C LEU A 85 -6.51 -1.13 13.64
N LEU A 86 -5.86 -2.03 14.37
CA LEU A 86 -5.69 -3.43 13.96
C LEU A 86 -6.85 -4.34 14.39
N ASP A 87 -7.60 -3.95 15.43
CA ASP A 87 -8.63 -4.80 16.07
C ASP A 87 -10.05 -4.30 15.83
N ALA A 88 -10.21 -3.05 15.37
CA ALA A 88 -11.52 -2.46 15.12
C ALA A 88 -12.26 -3.22 14.01
N GLU A 89 -13.58 -3.28 14.13
CA GLU A 89 -14.42 -3.84 13.06
C GLU A 89 -14.18 -3.09 11.74
N PRO A 90 -14.12 -3.79 10.59
CA PRO A 90 -13.87 -3.16 9.31
C PRO A 90 -14.92 -2.09 8.97
N HIS A 91 -14.55 -0.82 9.14
CA HIS A 91 -15.39 0.31 8.77
C HIS A 91 -14.59 1.30 7.93
N GLY A 92 -14.94 1.38 6.65
CA GLY A 92 -14.27 2.25 5.68
C GLY A 92 -15.11 3.47 5.33
N ARG A 93 -14.45 4.57 4.93
CA ARG A 93 -15.12 5.81 4.46
C ARG A 93 -16.08 5.57 3.29
N ASN A 94 -15.72 4.65 2.40
CA ASN A 94 -16.48 4.35 1.20
C ASN A 94 -16.48 2.83 0.94
N PRO A 95 -17.52 2.11 1.40
CA PRO A 95 -17.63 0.66 1.23
C PRO A 95 -17.65 0.21 -0.23
N VAL A 96 -18.25 1.01 -1.12
CA VAL A 96 -18.32 0.69 -2.56
C VAL A 96 -16.94 0.76 -3.20
N LEU A 97 -16.16 1.79 -2.88
CA LEU A 97 -14.77 1.88 -3.32
C LEU A 97 -13.92 0.75 -2.75
N ALA A 98 -14.10 0.42 -1.47
CA ALA A 98 -13.39 -0.68 -0.83
C ALA A 98 -13.66 -2.01 -1.54
N ASP A 99 -14.93 -2.33 -1.83
CA ASP A 99 -15.31 -3.54 -2.57
C ASP A 99 -14.75 -3.54 -4.00
N ALA A 100 -14.82 -2.40 -4.70
CA ALA A 100 -14.26 -2.28 -6.05
C ALA A 100 -12.74 -2.49 -6.07
N LEU A 101 -12.00 -1.87 -5.14
CA LEU A 101 -10.55 -2.05 -5.03
C LEU A 101 -10.19 -3.46 -4.60
N LYS A 102 -10.96 -4.07 -3.70
CA LYS A 102 -10.78 -5.48 -3.32
C LYS A 102 -10.85 -6.39 -4.54
N ARG A 103 -11.89 -6.25 -5.36
CA ARG A 103 -12.05 -7.05 -6.59
C ARG A 103 -10.96 -6.75 -7.60
N ALA A 104 -10.68 -5.47 -7.87
CA ALA A 104 -9.79 -5.07 -8.95
C ALA A 104 -8.30 -5.21 -8.62
N LEU A 105 -7.87 -5.00 -7.37
CA LEU A 105 -6.45 -4.96 -6.99
C LEU A 105 -5.99 -6.19 -6.20
N GLN A 106 -6.89 -6.95 -5.57
CA GLN A 106 -6.51 -8.21 -4.92
C GLN A 106 -6.53 -9.41 -5.89
N GLN A 107 -7.38 -9.41 -6.93
CA GLN A 107 -7.46 -10.51 -7.90
C GLN A 107 -6.34 -10.51 -8.96
N ILE A 108 -5.60 -9.41 -9.14
CA ILE A 108 -4.66 -9.28 -10.25
C ILE A 108 -3.38 -10.12 -10.07
N LEU A 109 -3.12 -10.74 -8.91
CA LEU A 109 -1.92 -11.56 -8.67
C LEU A 109 -2.17 -12.73 -7.69
N GLU A 110 -3.08 -13.62 -8.08
CA GLU A 110 -2.93 -15.06 -7.84
C GLU A 110 -2.38 -15.73 -9.09
#